data_AF-A0AAU1UM56-F1
#
_entry.id   AF-A0AAU1UM56-F1
#
_cell.length_a   1.000
_cell.length_b   1.000
_cell.length_c   1.000
_cell.angle_alpha   90.00
_cell.angle_beta   90.00
_cell.angle_gamma   90.00
#
_symmetry.space_group_name_H-M   'P 1'
#
loop_
_entity.id
_entity.type
_entity.pdbx_description
1 polymer ?
#
loop_
_entity_poly.entity_id
_entity_poly.type
_entity_poly.pdbx_seq_one_letter_code
_entity_poly.pdbx_strand_id
1 'polypeptide(L)'
;MDEKPYQLLDHARAPLPARPGHDTCQDSEYSEYIRCGTCSIFVWVEPLRGWRRVQALSQRTRIDWAGQIKQLLSVDYPDAEAVVLVMDNLNTHTIASLYEAFEPEEAFALATNASRSTTRPNTGHGSTSPRSNSPR
;
A
#
# COMPACT_ATOMS: atom_id res chain seq x y z
N MET A 1 -2.26 2.68 -5.65
CA MET A 1 -2.41 2.33 -4.22
C MET A 1 -1.39 1.26 -3.92
N ASP A 2 -0.70 1.39 -2.80
CA ASP A 2 0.27 0.42 -2.32
C ASP A 2 -0.04 0.11 -0.85
N GLU A 3 0.37 -1.07 -0.40
CA GLU A 3 0.15 -1.52 0.96
C GLU A 3 1.38 -2.22 1.53
N LYS A 4 1.67 -1.94 2.81
CA LYS A 4 2.84 -2.52 3.48
C LYS A 4 2.48 -2.98 4.89
N PRO A 5 2.70 -4.27 5.23
CA PRO A 5 2.66 -4.71 6.60
C PRO A 5 3.83 -4.09 7.38
N TYR A 6 3.56 -3.60 8.58
CA TYR A 6 4.52 -2.98 9.46
C TYR A 6 4.48 -3.63 10.85
N GLN A 7 5.65 -3.98 11.37
CA GLN A 7 5.76 -4.58 12.70
C GLN A 7 5.84 -3.48 13.75
N LEU A 8 4.98 -3.59 14.77
CA LEU A 8 4.99 -2.68 15.90
C LEU A 8 5.94 -3.22 16.96
N LEU A 9 6.90 -2.39 17.36
CA LEU A 9 7.92 -2.71 18.35
C LEU A 9 7.88 -1.67 19.47
N ASP A 10 7.99 -2.14 20.70
CA ASP A 10 8.17 -1.30 21.88
C ASP A 10 9.49 -1.65 22.58
N HIS A 11 10.00 -0.74 23.40
CA HIS A 11 11.21 -0.95 24.18
C HIS A 11 10.91 -1.79 25.42
N ALA A 12 11.59 -2.94 25.57
CA ALA A 12 11.48 -3.74 26.79
C ALA A 12 12.14 -3.07 28.00
N ARG A 13 13.06 -2.13 27.75
CA ARG A 13 13.76 -1.33 28.77
C ARG A 13 13.81 0.13 28.37
N ALA A 14 13.69 1.02 29.35
CA ALA A 14 13.83 2.46 29.10
C ALA A 14 15.25 2.75 28.55
N PRO A 15 15.37 3.53 27.46
CA PRO A 15 16.67 3.90 26.92
C PRO A 15 17.47 4.69 27.96
N LEU A 16 18.78 4.42 28.02
CA LEU A 16 19.67 5.12 28.93
C LEU A 16 19.72 6.61 28.56
N PRO A 17 19.70 7.52 29.55
CA PRO A 17 19.78 8.95 29.27
C PRO A 17 21.08 9.28 28.53
N ALA A 18 20.96 10.15 27.54
CA ALA A 18 22.11 10.66 26.78
C ALA A 18 23.12 11.30 27.74
N ARG A 19 24.40 10.93 27.62
CA ARG A 19 25.49 11.59 28.34
C ARG A 19 25.93 12.83 27.55
N PRO A 20 26.35 13.93 28.19
CA PRO A 20 26.83 15.11 27.47
C PRO A 20 27.93 14.73 26.47
N GLY A 21 27.74 15.07 25.19
CA GLY A 21 28.66 14.74 24.10
C GLY A 21 28.37 13.40 23.38
N HIS A 22 27.34 12.65 23.79
CA HIS A 22 26.89 11.44 23.11
C HIS A 22 25.38 11.47 22.90
N ASP A 23 24.93 11.08 21.71
CA ASP A 23 23.51 10.82 21.47
C ASP A 23 23.01 9.67 22.36
N THR A 24 21.69 9.57 22.53
CA THR A 24 21.05 8.50 23.29
C THR A 24 21.59 7.14 22.86
N CYS A 25 22.24 6.44 23.79
CA CYS A 25 22.92 5.19 23.50
C CYS A 25 21.89 4.05 23.42
N GLN A 26 21.49 3.69 22.20
CA GLN A 26 20.78 2.45 21.89
C GLN A 26 21.80 1.36 21.55
N ASP A 27 22.58 0.92 22.53
CA ASP A 27 23.48 -0.23 22.31
C ASP A 27 22.68 -1.53 22.20
N SER A 28 23.24 -2.48 21.45
CA SER A 28 22.68 -3.81 21.15
C SER A 28 22.26 -4.61 22.40
N GLU A 29 22.94 -4.40 23.53
CA GLU A 29 22.66 -5.07 24.81
C GLU A 29 21.41 -4.51 25.54
N TYR A 30 21.01 -3.28 25.24
CA TYR A 30 19.81 -2.61 25.81
C TYR A 30 18.65 -2.54 24.82
N SER A 31 18.83 -3.13 23.64
CA SER A 31 17.88 -3.18 22.53
C SER A 31 16.97 -4.42 22.62
N GLU A 32 16.52 -4.75 23.83
CA GLU A 32 15.46 -5.72 24.02
C GLU A 32 14.14 -5.05 23.57
N TYR A 33 13.45 -5.63 22.59
CA TYR A 33 12.20 -5.11 22.05
C TYR A 33 11.04 -6.07 22.30
N ILE A 34 9.86 -5.52 22.59
CA ILE A 34 8.61 -6.26 22.70
C ILE A 34 7.90 -6.18 21.35
N ARG A 35 7.47 -7.34 20.83
CA ARG A 35 6.63 -7.39 19.62
C ARG A 35 5.19 -7.06 19.98
N CYS A 36 4.71 -5.91 19.55
CA CYS A 36 3.36 -5.41 19.79
C CYS A 36 2.39 -5.77 18.64
N GLY A 37 2.70 -6.83 17.88
CA GLY A 37 1.93 -7.26 16.73
C GLY A 37 2.33 -6.56 15.43
N THR A 38 1.39 -6.50 14.49
CA THR A 38 1.59 -5.95 13.15
C THR A 38 0.40 -5.11 12.75
N CYS A 39 0.63 -4.05 11.98
CA CYS A 39 -0.40 -3.28 11.30
C CYS A 39 -0.17 -3.31 9.79
N SER A 40 -1.15 -2.85 9.01
CA SER A 40 -1.03 -2.68 7.57
C SER A 40 -1.23 -1.21 7.21
N ILE A 41 -0.28 -0.66 6.48
CA ILE A 41 -0.30 0.73 6.04
C ILE A 41 -0.77 0.75 4.59
N PHE A 42 -1.88 1.45 4.35
CA PHE A 42 -2.40 1.75 3.01
C PHE A 42 -1.93 3.13 2.58
N VAL A 43 -1.41 3.22 1.36
CA VAL A 43 -0.95 4.47 0.76
C VAL A 43 -1.67 4.70 -0.57
N TRP A 44 -2.39 5.82 -0.63
CA TRP A 44 -3.04 6.35 -1.83
C TRP A 44 -2.24 7.53 -2.33
N VAL A 45 -1.98 7.59 -3.63
CA VAL A 45 -1.23 8.68 -4.26
C VAL A 45 -1.89 9.05 -5.57
N GLU A 46 -2.09 10.34 -5.77
CA GLU A 46 -2.40 10.95 -7.06
C GLU A 46 -1.22 11.88 -7.43
N PRO A 47 -0.24 11.39 -8.22
CA PRO A 47 0.99 12.12 -8.48
C PRO A 47 0.77 13.48 -9.16
N LEU A 48 -0.19 13.57 -10.09
CA LEU A 48 -0.44 14.78 -10.88
C LEU A 48 -0.97 15.94 -10.02
N ARG A 49 -1.78 15.63 -9.02
CA ARG A 49 -2.28 16.60 -8.04
C ARG A 49 -1.30 16.84 -6.90
N GLY A 50 -0.29 15.98 -6.72
CA GLY A 50 0.56 15.96 -5.54
C GLY A 50 -0.18 15.54 -4.27
N TRP A 51 -1.27 14.77 -4.42
CA TRP A 51 -2.09 14.33 -3.29
C TRP A 51 -1.68 12.95 -2.82
N ARG A 52 -1.69 12.74 -1.50
CA ARG A 52 -1.54 11.42 -0.90
C ARG A 52 -2.38 11.29 0.37
N ARG A 53 -2.84 10.08 0.63
CA ARG A 53 -3.48 9.69 1.88
C ARG A 53 -2.84 8.42 2.41
N VAL A 54 -2.54 8.41 3.70
CA VAL A 54 -1.96 7.25 4.38
C VAL A 54 -2.88 6.85 5.52
N GLN A 55 -3.17 5.55 5.63
CA GLN A 55 -3.95 5.02 6.73
C GLN A 55 -3.33 3.73 7.25
N ALA A 56 -3.11 3.66 8.56
CA ALA A 56 -2.66 2.45 9.24
C ALA A 56 -3.87 1.73 9.85
N LEU A 57 -4.05 0.46 9.50
CA LEU A 57 -5.10 -0.41 10.03
C LEU A 57 -4.45 -1.57 10.79
N SER A 58 -5.13 -2.09 11.81
CA SER A 58 -4.60 -3.19 12.63
C SER A 58 -4.44 -4.49 11.83
N GLN A 59 -5.27 -4.71 10.82
CA GLN A 59 -5.19 -5.86 9.92
C GLN A 59 -5.42 -5.44 8.47
N ARG A 60 -5.07 -6.32 7.55
CA ARG A 60 -5.41 -6.20 6.13
C ARG A 60 -6.48 -7.24 5.80
N THR A 61 -7.74 -6.82 5.76
CA THR A 61 -8.84 -7.65 5.29
C THR A 61 -9.42 -7.12 3.97
N ARG A 62 -10.22 -7.95 3.29
CA ARG A 62 -10.99 -7.53 2.10
C ARG A 62 -12.00 -6.42 2.44
N ILE A 63 -12.57 -6.47 3.63
CA ILE A 63 -13.53 -5.48 4.14
C ILE A 63 -12.83 -4.15 4.39
N ASP A 64 -11.63 -4.16 4.99
CA ASP A 64 -10.83 -2.95 5.18
C ASP A 64 -10.52 -2.28 3.84
N TRP A 65 -10.11 -3.07 2.84
CA TRP A 65 -9.88 -2.59 1.49
C TRP A 65 -11.14 -1.97 0.86
N ALA A 66 -12.30 -2.65 0.98
CA ALA A 66 -13.57 -2.14 0.49
C ALA A 66 -13.96 -0.80 1.16
N GLY A 67 -13.72 -0.68 2.47
CA GLY A 67 -13.88 0.56 3.22
C GLY A 67 -12.98 1.70 2.69
N GLN A 68 -11.72 1.40 2.36
CA GLN A 68 -10.81 2.38 1.76
C GLN A 68 -11.30 2.88 0.39
N ILE A 69 -11.88 2.00 -0.42
CA ILE A 69 -12.47 2.35 -1.72
C ILE A 69 -13.68 3.26 -1.54
N LYS A 70 -14.57 2.92 -0.60
CA LYS A 70 -15.72 3.78 -0.27
C LYS A 70 -15.26 5.16 0.17
N GLN A 71 -14.28 5.24 1.08
CA GLN A 71 -13.73 6.53 1.51
C GLN A 71 -13.12 7.32 0.33
N LEU A 72 -12.43 6.64 -0.59
CA LEU A 72 -11.87 7.26 -1.78
C LEU A 72 -12.95 7.88 -2.67
N LEU A 73 -14.00 7.13 -2.99
CA LEU A 73 -15.04 7.56 -3.92
C LEU A 73 -16.06 8.52 -3.29
N SER A 74 -16.36 8.37 -2.00
CA SER A 74 -17.39 9.18 -1.33
C SER A 74 -16.84 10.43 -0.64
N VAL A 75 -15.54 10.48 -0.32
CA VAL A 75 -14.94 11.58 0.45
C VAL A 75 -13.80 12.26 -0.30
N ASP A 76 -12.85 11.51 -0.87
CA ASP A 76 -11.71 12.14 -1.53
C ASP A 76 -12.05 12.64 -2.95
N TYR A 77 -12.94 11.92 -3.65
CA TYR A 77 -13.39 12.22 -5.01
C TYR A 77 -14.92 12.09 -5.19
N PRO A 78 -15.74 12.81 -4.38
CA PRO A 78 -17.20 12.71 -4.44
C PRO A 78 -17.79 13.11 -5.80
N ASP A 79 -17.11 14.03 -6.50
CA ASP A 79 -17.57 14.58 -7.78
C ASP A 79 -16.96 13.86 -9.01
N ALA A 80 -16.14 12.83 -8.79
CA ALA A 80 -15.53 12.09 -9.89
C ALA A 80 -16.53 11.07 -10.47
N GLU A 81 -16.76 11.13 -11.77
CA GLU A 81 -17.58 10.15 -12.48
C GLU A 81 -16.95 8.74 -12.43
N ALA A 82 -15.63 8.67 -12.56
CA ALA A 82 -14.87 7.44 -12.42
C ALA A 82 -13.45 7.71 -11.91
N VAL A 83 -12.92 6.77 -11.13
CA VAL A 83 -11.52 6.78 -10.66
C VAL A 83 -10.80 5.57 -11.25
N VAL A 84 -9.66 5.81 -11.90
CA VAL A 84 -8.78 4.74 -12.41
C VAL A 84 -7.81 4.33 -11.31
N LEU A 85 -7.95 3.09 -10.84
CA LEU A 85 -7.10 2.53 -9.81
C LEU A 85 -5.95 1.73 -10.44
N VAL A 86 -4.72 2.16 -10.12
CA VAL A 86 -3.49 1.40 -10.37
C VAL A 86 -3.04 0.80 -9.04
N MET A 87 -2.99 -0.52 -8.97
CA MET A 87 -2.70 -1.29 -7.75
C MET A 87 -1.90 -2.54 -8.10
N ASP A 88 -1.26 -3.15 -7.11
CA ASP A 88 -0.67 -4.48 -7.26
C ASP A 88 -1.76 -5.56 -7.42
N ASN A 89 -1.38 -6.69 -8.03
CA ASN A 89 -2.31 -7.78 -8.36
C ASN A 89 -2.53 -8.70 -7.15
N LEU A 90 -3.08 -8.14 -6.07
CA LEU A 90 -3.37 -8.90 -4.87
C LEU A 90 -4.80 -9.47 -4.88
N ASN A 91 -4.95 -10.72 -4.41
CA ASN A 91 -6.22 -11.46 -4.41
C ASN A 91 -7.34 -10.85 -3.53
N THR A 92 -7.02 -9.81 -2.76
CA THR A 92 -7.96 -9.00 -1.96
C THR A 92 -8.57 -7.85 -2.76
N HIS A 93 -8.01 -7.54 -3.93
CA HIS A 93 -8.42 -6.44 -4.78
C HIS A 93 -9.37 -6.99 -5.84
N THR A 94 -10.56 -7.41 -5.43
CA THR A 94 -11.58 -7.95 -6.34
C THR A 94 -12.91 -7.24 -6.14
N ILE A 95 -13.71 -7.14 -7.20
CA ILE A 95 -15.09 -6.63 -7.11
C ILE A 95 -15.90 -7.43 -6.07
N ALA A 96 -15.65 -8.74 -5.97
CA ALA A 96 -16.26 -9.61 -4.96
C ALA A 96 -16.05 -9.10 -3.52
N SER A 97 -14.92 -8.43 -3.24
CA SER A 97 -14.66 -7.87 -1.91
C SER A 97 -15.60 -6.70 -1.56
N LEU A 98 -16.10 -5.97 -2.57
CA LEU A 98 -17.11 -4.92 -2.36
C LEU A 98 -18.46 -5.54 -2.02
N TYR A 99 -18.86 -6.60 -2.72
CA TYR A 99 -20.10 -7.34 -2.45
C TYR A 99 -20.07 -8.11 -1.12
N GLU A 100 -18.89 -8.47 -0.63
CA GLU A 100 -18.72 -9.07 0.71
C GLU A 100 -18.88 -8.02 1.82
N ALA A 101 -18.54 -6.75 1.54
CA ALA A 101 -18.50 -5.69 2.55
C ALA A 101 -19.75 -4.79 2.57
N PHE A 102 -20.48 -4.67 1.46
CA PHE A 102 -21.59 -3.72 1.29
C PHE A 102 -22.83 -4.39 0.70
N GLU A 103 -23.98 -3.74 0.87
CA GLU A 103 -25.22 -4.13 0.22
C GLU A 103 -25.07 -4.12 -1.31
N PRO A 104 -25.78 -5.00 -2.05
CA PRO A 104 -25.54 -5.19 -3.48
C PRO A 104 -25.62 -3.93 -4.35
N GLU A 105 -26.53 -3.01 -4.01
CA GLU A 105 -26.70 -1.73 -4.72
C GLU A 105 -25.48 -0.81 -4.51
N GLU A 106 -25.01 -0.68 -3.27
CA GLU A 106 -23.83 0.11 -2.94
C GLU A 106 -22.56 -0.50 -3.54
N ALA A 107 -22.40 -1.82 -3.42
CA ALA A 107 -21.27 -2.54 -4.00
C ALA A 107 -21.20 -2.35 -5.53
N PHE A 108 -22.35 -2.37 -6.21
CA PHE A 108 -22.43 -2.14 -7.65
C PHE A 108 -22.07 -0.70 -8.04
N ALA A 109 -22.53 0.30 -7.29
CA ALA A 109 -22.17 1.70 -7.53
C ALA A 109 -20.66 1.91 -7.37
N LEU A 110 -20.07 1.39 -6.30
CA LEU A 110 -18.63 1.47 -6.04
C LEU A 110 -17.81 0.73 -7.13
N ALA A 111 -18.28 -0.44 -7.58
CA ALA A 111 -17.60 -1.20 -8.63
C ALA A 111 -17.67 -0.50 -10.00
N THR A 112 -18.77 0.17 -10.30
CA THR A 112 -18.95 0.95 -11.54
C THR A 112 -18.02 2.16 -11.56
N ASN A 113 -17.91 2.88 -10.45
CA ASN A 113 -17.10 4.11 -10.36
C ASN A 113 -15.59 3.82 -10.27
N ALA A 114 -15.19 2.62 -9.81
CA ALA A 114 -13.79 2.21 -9.71
C ALA A 114 -13.35 1.36 -10.92
N SER A 115 -12.72 2.01 -11.90
CA SER A 115 -12.15 1.29 -13.06
C SER A 115 -10.72 0.79 -12.74
N ARG A 116 -10.42 -0.47 -13.05
CA ARG A 116 -9.08 -1.05 -12.84
C ARG A 116 -8.21 -0.91 -14.09
N SER A 117 -7.05 -0.30 -13.93
CA SER A 117 -5.98 -0.36 -14.92
C SER A 117 -4.97 -1.42 -14.48
N THR A 118 -5.09 -2.64 -15.01
CA THR A 118 -4.02 -3.63 -14.85
C THR A 118 -2.92 -3.31 -15.85
N THR A 119 -1.83 -2.69 -15.40
CA THR A 119 -0.62 -2.61 -16.21
C THR A 119 -0.11 -4.03 -16.44
N ARG A 120 -0.27 -4.57 -17.65
CA ARG A 120 0.39 -5.83 -18.01
C ARG A 120 1.90 -5.62 -17.86
N PRO A 121 2.64 -6.53 -17.19
CA PRO A 121 4.09 -6.46 -17.21
C PRO A 121 4.53 -6.54 -18.67
N ASN A 122 5.32 -5.56 -19.10
CA ASN A 122 5.86 -5.47 -20.44
C ASN A 122 6.87 -6.61 -20.62
N THR A 123 6.44 -7.77 -21.11
CA THR A 123 7.33 -8.88 -21.46
C THR A 123 8.06 -8.57 -22.77
N GLY A 124 8.95 -7.57 -22.71
CA GLY A 124 9.84 -7.18 -23.80
C GLY A 124 11.28 -7.57 -23.49
N HIS A 125 11.57 -8.87 -23.40
CA HIS A 125 12.95 -9.38 -23.49
C HIS A 125 13.17 -9.95 -24.90
N GLY A 126 13.36 -9.05 -25.86
CA GLY A 126 13.97 -9.36 -27.14
C GLY A 126 15.42 -8.86 -27.10
N SER A 127 16.33 -9.62 -26.49
CA SER A 127 17.76 -9.36 -26.62
C SER A 127 18.20 -9.78 -28.03
N THR A 128 18.10 -8.88 -29.00
CA THR A 128 18.83 -9.01 -30.25
C THR A 128 20.26 -8.52 -30.02
N SER A 129 21.14 -9.45 -29.67
CA SER A 129 22.58 -9.23 -29.65
C SER A 129 23.07 -9.00 -31.09
N PRO A 130 23.72 -7.87 -31.43
CA PRO A 130 24.29 -7.70 -32.76
C PRO A 130 25.56 -8.54 -32.86
N ARG A 131 25.55 -9.58 -33.71
CA ARG A 131 26.77 -10.26 -34.16
C ARG A 131 27.65 -9.23 -34.87
N SER A 132 28.77 -8.87 -34.25
CA SER A 132 29.88 -8.18 -34.92
C SER A 132 30.45 -9.11 -35.98
N ASN A 133 30.24 -8.79 -37.25
CA ASN A 133 30.88 -9.42 -38.39
C ASN A 133 32.10 -8.56 -38.74
N SER A 134 33.30 -9.00 -38.35
CA SER A 134 34.56 -8.36 -38.78
C SER A 134 35.04 -9.02 -40.07
N PRO A 135 35.26 -8.26 -41.17
CA PRO A 135 35.96 -8.78 -42.33
C PRO A 135 37.45 -8.40 -42.31
N ARG A 136 38.29 -9.43 -42.49
CA ARG A 136 39.73 -9.48 -42.85
C ARG A 136 40.76 -9.04 -41.80
#